data_AF-A0A1G9TM04-F1
#
_entry.id   AF-A0A1G9TM04-F1
#
_cell.length_a   1.000
_cell.length_b   1.000
_cell.length_c   1.000
_cell.angle_alpha   90.00
_cell.angle_beta   90.00
_cell.angle_gamma   90.00
#
_symmetry.space_group_name_H-M   'P 1'
#
loop_
_entity.id
_entity.type
_entity.pdbx_description
1 polymer ?
#
loop_
_entity_poly.entity_id
_entity_poly.type
_entity_poly.pdbx_seq_one_letter_code
_entity_poly.pdbx_strand_id
1 'polypeptide(L)'
;MAFVIQPVARDVFDSFWTPALKRKIRKFVHSADAKSRELQHQTWAIDEGVKACLLPVSLAGRTDAAWCYAFVMDGEFAVVRHESYCVYSFVGISPGLADKLDGVKRLIAEALRVGGEFLDGKSGDDGLFAVPDAQFMRH
;
A
#
# COMPACT_ATOMS: atom_id res chain seq x y z
N MET A 1 7.04 -4.77 14.78
CA MET A 1 6.67 -3.47 15.38
C MET A 1 5.25 -3.23 14.91
N ALA A 2 4.70 -2.03 14.96
CA ALA A 2 3.48 -1.70 14.20
C ALA A 2 3.87 -0.77 13.05
N PHE A 3 2.98 -0.55 12.08
CA PHE A 3 3.26 0.40 11.00
C PHE A 3 3.53 1.81 11.56
N VAL A 4 4.54 2.48 11.01
CA VAL A 4 4.87 3.88 11.31
C VAL A 4 5.05 4.67 10.02
N ILE A 5 4.68 5.95 10.04
CA ILE A 5 4.99 6.88 8.94
C ILE A 5 6.40 7.39 9.11
N GLN A 6 7.23 7.16 8.09
CA GLN A 6 8.58 7.71 8.06
C GLN A 6 9.00 8.14 6.65
N PRO A 7 9.84 9.19 6.54
CA PRO A 7 10.60 9.45 5.32
C PRO A 7 11.51 8.25 5.04
N VAL A 8 11.52 7.77 3.80
CA VAL A 8 12.28 6.55 3.47
C VAL A 8 13.66 6.91 2.98
N ALA A 9 14.67 6.52 3.75
CA ALA A 9 16.06 6.50 3.30
C ALA A 9 16.21 5.53 2.11
N ARG A 10 17.06 5.87 1.14
CA ARG A 10 17.12 5.17 -0.15
C ARG A 10 17.48 3.68 -0.02
N ASP A 11 18.32 3.34 0.94
CA ASP A 11 18.71 1.97 1.28
C ASP A 11 17.52 1.14 1.78
N VAL A 12 16.67 1.72 2.63
CA VAL A 12 15.42 1.08 3.08
C VAL A 12 14.48 0.88 1.89
N PHE A 13 14.31 1.90 1.04
CA PHE A 13 13.53 1.79 -0.20
C PHE A 13 14.03 0.64 -1.08
N ASP A 14 15.34 0.60 -1.35
CA ASP A 14 15.94 -0.39 -2.26
C ASP A 14 15.84 -1.83 -1.69
N SER A 15 15.74 -1.97 -0.36
CA SER A 15 15.51 -3.27 0.30
C SER A 15 14.10 -3.84 0.04
N PHE A 16 13.08 -2.99 -0.06
CA PHE A 16 11.72 -3.40 -0.41
C PHE A 16 11.53 -3.45 -1.93
N TRP A 17 12.01 -2.43 -2.65
CA TRP A 17 11.82 -2.23 -4.09
C TRP A 17 12.91 -2.88 -4.95
N THR A 18 13.19 -4.14 -4.71
CA THR A 18 14.26 -4.88 -5.40
C THR A 18 14.06 -4.91 -6.92
N PRO A 19 15.13 -5.08 -7.73
CA PRO A 19 15.00 -5.20 -9.19
C PRO A 19 14.05 -6.33 -9.62
N ALA A 20 13.99 -7.43 -8.85
CA ALA A 20 13.07 -8.53 -9.12
C ALA A 20 11.62 -8.11 -8.90
N LEU A 21 11.33 -7.40 -7.80
CA LEU A 21 10.00 -6.88 -7.52
C LEU A 21 9.56 -5.85 -8.56
N LYS A 22 10.42 -4.90 -8.90
CA LYS A 22 10.17 -3.90 -9.95
C LYS A 22 9.73 -4.56 -11.26
N ARG A 23 10.40 -5.64 -11.68
CA ARG A 23 10.02 -6.40 -12.89
C ARG A 23 8.65 -7.07 -12.79
N LYS A 24 8.25 -7.54 -11.60
CA LYS A 24 6.92 -8.14 -11.37
C LYS A 24 5.83 -7.06 -11.38
N ILE A 25 6.03 -5.97 -10.62
CA ILE A 25 5.00 -4.96 -10.34
C ILE A 25 4.79 -3.95 -11.47
N ARG A 26 5.78 -3.73 -12.36
CA ARG A 26 5.71 -2.76 -13.49
C ARG A 26 4.52 -2.93 -14.45
N LYS A 27 3.85 -4.08 -14.42
CA LYS A 27 2.62 -4.32 -15.21
C LYS A 27 1.42 -3.57 -14.64
N PHE A 28 1.45 -3.25 -13.34
CA PHE A 28 0.35 -2.65 -12.60
C PHE A 28 0.61 -1.18 -12.26
N VAL A 29 1.87 -0.83 -11.97
CA VAL A 29 2.27 0.53 -11.57
C VAL A 29 3.23 1.13 -12.58
N HIS A 30 3.16 2.44 -12.79
CA HIS A 30 4.13 3.15 -13.61
C HIS A 30 5.52 2.93 -13.00
N SER A 31 6.47 2.51 -13.83
CA SER A 31 7.80 2.15 -13.33
C SER A 31 8.42 3.34 -12.59
N ALA A 32 8.86 3.11 -11.36
CA ALA A 32 9.64 4.05 -10.58
C ALA A 32 10.99 4.43 -11.27
N ASP A 33 11.34 3.83 -12.42
CA ASP A 33 12.66 3.93 -13.04
C ASP A 33 12.82 5.03 -14.12
N ALA A 34 12.13 6.18 -14.02
CA ALA A 34 12.52 7.34 -14.85
C ALA A 34 12.65 8.67 -14.09
N LYS A 35 12.04 8.81 -12.91
CA LYS A 35 12.14 10.01 -12.06
C LYS A 35 12.02 9.66 -10.56
N SER A 36 12.68 8.59 -10.11
CA SER A 36 12.67 8.06 -8.72
C SER A 36 12.95 9.06 -7.59
N ARG A 37 13.31 10.32 -7.89
CA ARG A 37 13.32 11.43 -6.93
C ARG A 37 11.93 11.73 -6.36
N GLU A 38 10.85 11.55 -7.11
CA GLU A 38 9.48 11.81 -6.61
C GLU A 38 9.09 10.88 -5.46
N LEU A 39 9.58 9.64 -5.44
CA LEU A 39 9.26 8.67 -4.38
C LEU A 39 10.16 8.80 -3.14
N GLN A 40 11.36 9.39 -3.29
CA GLN A 40 12.29 9.66 -2.17
C GLN A 40 11.81 10.76 -1.22
N HIS A 41 10.86 11.58 -1.66
CA HIS A 41 10.26 12.64 -0.84
C HIS A 41 8.89 12.25 -0.27
N GLN A 42 8.41 11.04 -0.55
CA GLN A 42 7.13 10.55 -0.03
C GLN A 42 7.34 9.79 1.27
N THR A 43 6.43 9.97 2.21
CA THR A 43 6.38 9.25 3.48
C THR A 43 5.65 7.92 3.28
N TRP A 44 6.17 6.85 3.89
CA TRP A 44 5.64 5.49 3.73
C TRP A 44 5.17 4.96 5.08
N ALA A 45 4.14 4.12 5.07
CA ALA A 45 3.83 3.29 6.23
C ALA A 45 4.72 2.05 6.18
N ILE A 46 5.61 1.89 7.16
CA ILE A 46 6.56 0.77 7.23
C ILE A 46 6.37 0.01 8.54
N ASP A 47 6.37 -1.32 8.48
CA ASP A 47 6.57 -2.21 9.62
C ASP A 47 7.78 -3.11 9.36
N GLU A 48 8.90 -2.77 10.00
CA GLU A 48 10.15 -3.51 9.89
C GLU A 48 10.07 -4.91 10.50
N GLY A 49 9.17 -5.12 11.47
CA GLY A 49 9.03 -6.40 12.17
C GLY A 49 8.50 -7.52 11.29
N VAL A 50 7.61 -7.18 10.36
CA VAL A 50 7.07 -8.11 9.35
C VAL A 50 7.59 -7.81 7.94
N LYS A 51 8.58 -6.91 7.83
CA LYS A 51 9.15 -6.45 6.54
C LYS A 51 8.05 -6.10 5.53
N ALA A 52 7.14 -5.23 5.95
CA ALA A 52 6.08 -4.72 5.10
C ALA A 52 6.16 -3.21 4.94
N CYS A 53 5.76 -2.72 3.76
CA CYS A 53 5.59 -1.30 3.53
C CYS A 53 4.42 -1.01 2.59
N LEU A 54 3.81 0.17 2.76
CA LEU A 54 2.81 0.72 1.87
C LEU A 54 3.28 2.06 1.32
N LEU A 55 3.22 2.20 -0.01
CA LEU A 55 3.64 3.37 -0.75
C LEU A 55 2.51 3.84 -1.69
N PRO A 56 2.23 5.16 -1.78
CA PRO A 56 1.43 5.73 -2.86
C PRO A 56 2.10 5.54 -4.25
N VAL A 57 1.35 5.05 -5.23
CA VAL A 57 1.85 4.76 -6.58
C VAL A 57 0.89 5.23 -7.66
N SER A 58 1.40 5.45 -8.86
CA SER A 58 0.57 5.67 -10.06
C SER A 58 0.38 4.35 -10.82
N LEU A 59 -0.83 4.08 -11.31
CA LEU A 59 -1.10 2.89 -12.12
C LEU A 59 -0.47 3.00 -13.51
N ALA A 60 -0.02 1.87 -14.05
CA ALA A 60 0.54 1.80 -15.39
C ALA A 60 -0.56 2.03 -16.44
N GLY A 61 -0.31 2.93 -17.41
CA GLY A 61 -1.20 3.14 -18.55
C GLY A 61 -2.52 3.84 -18.21
N ARG A 62 -2.68 4.38 -17.00
CA ARG A 62 -3.83 5.18 -16.62
C ARG A 62 -3.42 6.59 -16.21
N THR A 63 -4.27 7.55 -16.54
CA THR A 63 -4.16 8.96 -16.17
C THR A 63 -5.21 9.35 -15.13
N ASP A 64 -5.96 8.40 -14.58
CA ASP A 64 -6.97 8.70 -13.57
C ASP A 64 -6.31 9.10 -12.24
N ALA A 65 -6.86 10.13 -11.62
CA ALA A 65 -6.39 10.67 -10.34
C ALA A 65 -6.75 9.78 -9.13
N ALA A 66 -7.02 8.49 -9.36
CA ALA A 66 -7.38 7.57 -8.29
C ALA A 66 -6.17 7.28 -7.42
N TRP A 67 -6.33 7.44 -6.11
CA TRP A 67 -5.25 7.21 -5.15
C TRP A 67 -5.00 5.70 -5.09
N CYS A 68 -3.78 5.30 -5.42
CA CYS A 68 -3.38 3.90 -5.51
C CYS A 68 -2.17 3.66 -4.64
N TYR A 69 -2.06 2.44 -4.11
CA TYR A 69 -1.00 2.07 -3.19
C TYR A 69 -0.43 0.73 -3.57
N ALA A 70 0.88 0.61 -3.42
CA ALA A 70 1.57 -0.67 -3.51
C ALA A 70 2.00 -1.08 -2.10
N PHE A 71 1.41 -2.18 -1.64
CA PHE A 71 1.82 -2.91 -0.47
C PHE A 71 2.88 -3.94 -0.87
N VAL A 72 4.00 -3.96 -0.17
CA VAL A 72 5.10 -4.89 -0.41
C VAL A 72 5.46 -5.57 0.89
N MET A 73 5.59 -6.89 0.85
CA MET A 73 5.98 -7.70 2.00
C MET A 73 6.80 -8.89 1.53
N ASP A 74 8.00 -9.08 2.12
CA ASP A 74 8.89 -10.21 1.80
C ASP A 74 9.13 -10.45 0.28
N GLY A 75 9.22 -9.38 -0.52
CA GLY A 75 9.45 -9.46 -1.98
C GLY A 75 8.23 -9.84 -2.81
N GLU A 76 7.06 -9.91 -2.19
CA GLU A 76 5.75 -10.08 -2.78
C GLU A 76 4.95 -8.76 -2.72
N PHE A 77 3.88 -8.61 -3.50
CA PHE A 77 3.15 -7.34 -3.60
C PHE A 77 1.65 -7.47 -3.71
N ALA A 78 0.95 -6.43 -3.29
CA ALA A 78 -0.42 -6.13 -3.64
C ALA A 78 -0.53 -4.66 -4.06
N VAL A 79 -1.24 -4.40 -5.16
CA VAL A 79 -1.59 -3.06 -5.60
C VAL A 79 -3.07 -2.87 -5.34
N VAL A 80 -3.41 -1.85 -4.56
CA VAL A 80 -4.78 -1.50 -4.22
C VAL A 80 -5.11 -0.11 -4.73
N ARG A 81 -6.35 0.08 -5.15
CA ARG A 81 -6.89 1.34 -5.64
C ARG A 81 -8.02 1.79 -4.72
N HIS A 82 -8.00 3.04 -4.30
CA HIS A 82 -9.11 3.68 -3.60
C HIS A 82 -10.25 3.94 -4.60
N GLU A 83 -11.43 3.41 -4.31
CA GLU A 83 -12.61 3.49 -5.18
C GLU A 83 -13.63 4.50 -4.65
N SER A 84 -13.81 4.54 -3.34
CA SER A 84 -14.66 5.48 -2.62
C SER A 84 -14.29 5.48 -1.14
N TYR A 85 -14.96 6.30 -0.31
CA TYR A 85 -14.65 6.46 1.12
C TYR A 85 -14.42 5.12 1.85
N CYS A 86 -13.17 4.86 2.22
CA CYS A 86 -12.69 3.63 2.88
C CYS A 86 -12.87 2.33 2.06
N VAL A 87 -13.22 2.40 0.78
CA VAL A 87 -13.41 1.25 -0.11
C VAL A 87 -12.26 1.16 -1.10
N TYR A 88 -11.66 -0.03 -1.17
CA TYR A 88 -10.50 -0.32 -1.97
C TYR A 88 -10.73 -1.57 -2.84
N SER A 89 -10.10 -1.61 -4.01
CA SER A 89 -10.08 -2.77 -4.90
C SER A 89 -8.65 -3.27 -5.10
N PHE A 90 -8.47 -4.57 -5.31
CA PHE A 90 -7.16 -5.10 -5.73
C PHE A 90 -7.00 -4.94 -7.23
N VAL A 91 -5.96 -4.22 -7.65
CA VAL A 91 -5.55 -4.07 -9.05
C VAL A 91 -4.64 -5.23 -9.47
N GLY A 92 -3.82 -5.70 -8.54
CA GLY A 92 -2.94 -6.84 -8.75
C GLY A 92 -2.41 -7.36 -7.43
N ILE A 93 -2.22 -8.67 -7.34
CA ILE A 93 -1.64 -9.30 -6.15
C ILE A 93 -0.76 -10.45 -6.61
N SER A 94 0.39 -10.61 -5.97
CA SER A 94 1.26 -11.74 -6.25
C SER A 94 0.76 -13.01 -5.56
N PRO A 95 1.06 -14.20 -6.10
CA PRO A 95 0.51 -15.46 -5.58
C PRO A 95 0.78 -15.67 -4.07
N GLY A 96 1.97 -15.33 -3.58
CA GLY A 96 2.33 -15.54 -2.18
C GLY A 96 1.48 -14.71 -1.18
N LEU A 97 0.98 -13.54 -1.60
CA LEU A 97 0.05 -12.75 -0.78
C LEU A 97 -1.41 -13.18 -0.99
N ALA A 98 -1.77 -13.64 -2.20
CA ALA A 98 -3.12 -14.11 -2.50
C ALA A 98 -3.51 -15.33 -1.63
N ASP A 99 -2.57 -16.23 -1.33
CA ASP A 99 -2.78 -17.38 -0.45
C ASP A 99 -3.10 -16.99 1.00
N LYS A 100 -2.76 -15.75 1.40
CA LYS A 100 -2.94 -15.21 2.76
C LYS A 100 -3.79 -13.93 2.76
N LEU A 101 -4.73 -13.84 1.83
CA LEU A 101 -5.42 -12.59 1.48
C LEU A 101 -6.05 -11.88 2.69
N ASP A 102 -6.71 -12.61 3.60
CA ASP A 102 -7.37 -11.97 4.76
C ASP A 102 -6.36 -11.35 5.73
N GLY A 103 -5.19 -11.98 5.93
CA GLY A 103 -4.09 -11.41 6.72
C GLY A 103 -3.49 -10.18 6.03
N VAL A 104 -3.31 -10.26 4.71
CA VAL A 104 -2.78 -9.15 3.90
C VAL A 104 -3.72 -7.94 3.92
N LYS A 105 -5.04 -8.15 3.81
CA LYS A 105 -6.04 -7.07 3.92
C LYS A 105 -5.94 -6.32 5.24
N ARG A 106 -5.75 -7.04 6.36
CA ARG A 106 -5.58 -6.43 7.68
C ARG A 106 -4.33 -5.56 7.76
N LEU A 107 -3.20 -6.06 7.23
CA LEU A 107 -1.95 -5.29 7.19
C LEU A 107 -2.06 -4.05 6.30
N ILE A 108 -2.72 -4.16 5.14
CA ILE A 108 -2.96 -3.02 4.25
C ILE A 108 -3.87 -2.00 4.94
N ALA A 109 -4.94 -2.44 5.61
CA ALA A 109 -5.83 -1.57 6.36
C ALA A 109 -5.08 -0.80 7.46
N GLU A 110 -4.22 -1.48 8.21
CA GLU A 110 -3.39 -0.85 9.24
C GLU A 110 -2.41 0.16 8.66
N ALA A 111 -1.75 -0.18 7.55
CA ALA A 111 -0.82 0.70 6.87
C ALA A 111 -1.51 1.96 6.31
N LEU A 112 -2.70 1.81 5.72
CA LEU A 112 -3.51 2.94 5.23
C LEU A 112 -3.98 3.84 6.38
N ARG A 113 -4.41 3.24 7.50
CA ARG A 113 -4.78 3.94 8.73
C ARG A 113 -3.63 4.80 9.26
N VAL A 114 -2.44 4.22 9.34
CA VAL A 114 -1.23 4.94 9.75
C VAL A 114 -0.84 6.02 8.72
N GLY A 115 -1.09 5.77 7.43
CA GLY A 115 -0.92 6.69 6.30
C GLY A 115 -1.68 8.01 6.37
N GLY A 116 -2.66 8.14 7.26
CA GLY A 116 -3.54 9.32 7.32
C GLY A 116 -4.57 9.36 6.18
N GLU A 117 -4.78 8.25 5.49
CA GLU A 117 -5.78 8.06 4.44
C GLU A 117 -7.17 7.93 5.04
N PHE A 118 -7.74 9.02 5.60
CA PHE A 118 -9.13 9.10 6.10
C PHE A 118 -9.67 7.78 6.69
N LEU A 119 -8.90 7.15 7.59
CA LEU A 119 -9.18 5.88 8.25
C LEU A 119 -8.87 6.14 9.72
N ASP A 120 -9.87 6.58 10.49
CA ASP A 120 -9.67 7.08 11.85
C ASP A 120 -9.56 5.95 12.90
N GLY A 121 -9.53 4.69 12.46
CA GLY A 121 -8.79 3.67 13.19
C GLY A 121 -9.24 3.37 14.63
N LYS A 122 -10.46 3.74 15.01
CA LYS A 122 -11.06 3.33 16.27
C LYS A 122 -12.10 2.26 15.99
N SER A 123 -11.66 1.01 16.03
CA SER A 123 -12.56 -0.09 16.29
C SER A 123 -13.27 0.17 17.64
N GLY A 124 -14.57 0.44 17.62
CA GLY A 124 -15.42 0.49 18.83
C GLY A 124 -15.81 1.86 19.39
N ASP A 125 -15.69 2.96 18.64
CA ASP A 125 -16.41 4.20 18.99
C ASP A 125 -17.68 4.25 18.13
N ASP A 126 -18.86 3.99 18.70
CA ASP A 126 -20.15 3.99 17.99
C ASP A 126 -20.66 5.42 17.70
N GLY A 127 -19.75 6.40 17.69
CA GLY A 127 -20.07 7.81 17.50
C GLY A 127 -20.48 8.10 16.06
N LEU A 128 -21.34 9.12 15.87
CA LEU A 128 -21.78 9.65 14.57
C LEU A 128 -20.65 10.07 13.60
N PHE A 129 -19.40 10.03 14.04
CA PHE A 129 -18.20 10.42 13.29
C PHE A 129 -17.18 9.28 13.14
N ALA A 130 -17.53 8.05 13.50
CA ALA A 130 -16.64 6.90 13.37
C ALA A 130 -16.33 6.62 11.89
N VAL A 131 -15.06 6.69 11.53
CA VAL A 131 -14.59 6.37 10.19
C VAL A 131 -14.48 4.85 10.05
N PRO A 132 -15.11 4.24 9.03
CA PRO A 132 -15.13 2.79 8.87
C PRO A 132 -13.73 2.24 8.54
N ASP A 133 -13.48 0.98 8.91
CA ASP A 133 -12.28 0.25 8.48
C ASP A 133 -12.22 0.10 6.95
N ALA A 134 -11.01 -0.12 6.42
CA ALA A 134 -10.81 -0.34 4.99
C ALA A 134 -11.56 -1.59 4.50
N GLN A 135 -12.45 -1.38 3.52
CA GLN A 135 -13.23 -2.43 2.87
C GLN A 135 -12.58 -2.81 1.55
N PHE A 136 -12.32 -4.09 1.33
CA PHE A 136 -11.70 -4.58 0.10
C PHE A 136 -12.70 -5.35 -0.75
N MET A 137 -13.07 -4.77 -1.89
CA MET A 137 -13.95 -5.42 -2.87
C MET A 137 -13.27 -6.67 -3.45
N ARG A 138 -14.04 -7.76 -3.54
CA ARG A 138 -13.66 -8.93 -4.34
C ARG A 138 -14.08 -8.65 -5.79
N HIS A 139 -13.13 -8.67 -6.71
CA HIS A 139 -13.43 -8.89 -8.13
C HIS A 139 -13.35 -10.38 -8.43
#